data_AF-A0A2E9ZBR3-F1
#
_entry.id   AF-A0A2E9ZBR3-F1
#
_cell.length_a   1.000
_cell.length_b   1.000
_cell.length_c   1.000
_cell.angle_alpha   90.00
_cell.angle_beta   90.00
_cell.angle_gamma   90.00
#
_symmetry.space_group_name_H-M   'P 1'
#
loop_
_entity.id
_entity.type
_entity.pdbx_description
1 polymer ?
#
loop_
_entity_poly.entity_id
_entity_poly.type
_entity_poly.pdbx_seq_one_letter_code
_entity_poly.pdbx_strand_id
1 'polypeptide(L)'
;MKKREQLENLQVLIADTYSQAIQEMKVGAAEYNAALLNGARQLLKDNDVVSLSEQGSPLGKLAEVLPFDDDDSDKEAIRQAK
;
A
#
# COMPACT_ATOMS: atom_id res chain seq x y z
N MET A 1 -3.98 26.55 17.78
CA MET A 1 -3.50 25.71 16.66
C MET A 1 -2.22 25.01 17.08
N LYS A 2 -2.03 23.73 16.76
CA LYS A 2 -0.76 23.02 17.03
C LYS A 2 0.37 23.65 16.19
N LYS A 3 1.59 23.67 16.73
CA LYS A 3 2.79 24.06 15.96
C LYS A 3 3.18 22.92 15.01
N ARG A 4 3.86 23.26 13.91
CA ARG A 4 4.35 22.30 12.90
C ARG A 4 5.16 21.16 13.53
N GLU A 5 6.14 21.48 14.37
CA GLU A 5 6.96 20.52 15.10
C GLU A 5 6.13 19.53 15.93
N GLN A 6 5.05 20.00 16.55
CA GLN A 6 4.16 19.14 17.34
C GLN A 6 3.38 18.16 16.46
N LEU A 7 3.08 18.54 15.22
CA LEU A 7 2.41 17.65 14.25
C LEU A 7 3.39 16.64 13.67
N GLU A 8 4.64 17.04 13.41
CA GLU A 8 5.72 16.15 12.96
C GLU A 8 6.02 15.07 14.03
N ASN A 9 6.14 15.47 15.30
CA ASN A 9 6.32 14.52 16.40
C ASN A 9 5.13 13.57 16.56
N LEU A 10 3.90 14.06 16.34
CA LEU A 10 2.71 13.22 16.36
C LEU A 10 2.73 12.19 15.21
N GLN A 11 3.16 12.60 14.02
CA GLN A 11 3.28 11.70 12.87
C GLN A 11 4.26 10.55 13.15
N VAL A 12 5.42 10.85 13.76
CA VAL A 12 6.40 9.83 14.18
C VAL A 12 5.76 8.85 15.16
N LEU A 13 5.11 9.36 16.20
CA LEU A 13 4.48 8.51 17.23
C LEU A 13 3.40 7.60 16.63
N ILE A 14 2.59 8.11 15.70
CA ILE A 14 1.57 7.33 14.99
C ILE A 14 2.22 6.21 14.17
N ALA A 15 3.28 6.51 13.41
CA ALA A 15 4.00 5.52 12.62
C ALA A 15 4.62 4.42 13.49
N ASP A 16 5.28 4.80 14.59
CA ASP A 16 5.89 3.85 15.53
C ASP A 16 4.85 2.94 16.19
N THR A 17 3.71 3.52 16.59
CA THR A 17 2.60 2.76 17.20
C THR A 17 2.03 1.73 16.23
N TYR A 18 1.80 2.11 14.98
CA TYR A 18 1.35 1.16 13.96
C TYR A 18 2.37 0.05 13.73
N SER A 19 3.66 0.41 13.62
CA SER A 19 4.74 -0.56 13.41
C SER A 19 4.79 -1.59 14.55
N GLN A 20 4.79 -1.13 15.80
CA GLN A 20 4.84 -2.01 16.97
C GLN A 20 3.62 -2.94 17.02
N ALA A 21 2.40 -2.41 16.89
CA ALA A 21 1.18 -3.22 16.93
C ALA A 21 1.16 -4.29 15.82
N ILE A 22 1.68 -3.97 14.64
CA ILE A 22 1.80 -4.93 13.54
C ILE A 22 2.81 -6.05 13.87
N GLN A 23 3.94 -5.72 14.50
CA GLN A 23 4.89 -6.74 14.94
C GLN A 23 4.29 -7.65 16.01
N GLU A 24 3.56 -7.09 16.98
CA GLU A 24 2.87 -7.86 18.02
C GLU A 24 1.85 -8.84 17.43
N MET A 25 1.05 -8.39 16.43
CA MET A 25 0.15 -9.28 15.70
C MET A 25 0.91 -10.37 14.91
N LYS A 26 2.04 -10.01 14.29
CA LYS A 26 2.85 -10.95 13.48
C LYS A 26 3.44 -12.09 14.32
N VAL A 27 3.88 -11.79 15.55
CA VAL A 27 4.45 -12.81 16.47
C VAL A 27 3.39 -13.53 17.32
N GLY A 28 2.11 -13.21 17.13
CA GLY A 28 1.00 -13.80 17.89
C GLY A 28 0.89 -13.30 19.32
N ALA A 29 1.51 -12.18 19.67
CA ALA A 29 1.41 -11.53 20.98
C ALA A 29 0.14 -10.67 21.12
N ALA A 30 -0.51 -10.33 20.01
CA ALA A 30 -1.77 -9.59 19.98
C ALA A 30 -2.74 -10.19 18.95
N GLU A 31 -4.04 -10.00 19.18
CA GLU A 31 -5.09 -10.39 18.22
C GLU A 31 -5.05 -9.53 16.96
N TYR A 32 -5.45 -10.13 15.85
CA TYR A 32 -5.47 -9.45 14.56
C TYR A 32 -6.51 -8.33 14.52
N ASN A 33 -6.08 -7.11 14.17
CA ASN A 33 -6.93 -5.93 14.14
C ASN A 33 -6.95 -5.30 12.74
N ALA A 34 -8.03 -5.59 11.99
CA ALA A 34 -8.21 -5.09 10.64
C ALA A 34 -8.32 -3.55 10.55
N ALA A 35 -8.91 -2.90 11.55
CA ALA A 35 -9.04 -1.45 11.58
C ALA A 35 -7.67 -0.77 11.73
N LEU A 36 -6.82 -1.31 12.61
CA LEU A 36 -5.45 -0.84 12.80
C LEU A 36 -4.62 -0.98 11.52
N LEU A 37 -4.71 -2.14 10.85
CA LEU A 37 -4.01 -2.38 9.59
C LEU A 37 -4.47 -1.46 8.46
N ASN A 38 -5.76 -1.18 8.38
CA ASN A 38 -6.28 -0.21 7.42
C ASN A 38 -5.78 1.20 7.71
N GLY A 39 -5.72 1.60 8.98
CA GLY A 39 -5.14 2.87 9.40
C GLY A 39 -3.66 3.00 9.00
N ALA A 40 -2.87 1.96 9.28
CA ALA A 40 -1.46 1.92 8.89
C ALA A 40 -1.29 2.00 7.35
N ARG A 41 -2.09 1.24 6.59
CA ARG A 41 -2.09 1.30 5.12
C ARG A 41 -2.44 2.69 4.59
N GLN A 42 -3.41 3.36 5.23
CA GLN A 42 -3.82 4.70 4.83
C GLN A 42 -2.73 5.73 5.14
N LEU A 43 -2.06 5.63 6.29
CA LEU A 43 -0.91 6.46 6.65
C LEU A 43 0.19 6.38 5.57
N LEU A 44 0.54 5.17 5.14
CA LEU A 44 1.53 4.96 4.09
C LEU A 44 1.09 5.60 2.76
N LYS A 45 -0.16 5.38 2.36
CA LYS A 45 -0.74 5.95 1.15
C LYS A 45 -0.73 7.48 1.17
N ASP A 46 -1.10 8.10 2.28
CA ASP A 46 -1.16 9.56 2.43
C ASP A 46 0.24 10.21 2.44
N ASN A 47 1.29 9.40 2.60
CA ASN A 47 2.70 9.82 2.53
C ASN A 47 3.39 9.29 1.26
N ASP A 48 2.61 8.98 0.22
CA ASP A 48 3.09 8.49 -1.08
C ASP A 48 3.95 7.21 -1.02
N VAL A 49 3.86 6.46 0.09
CA VAL A 49 4.46 5.14 0.23
C VAL A 49 3.52 4.11 -0.38
N VAL A 50 3.66 3.92 -1.68
CA VAL A 50 2.92 2.91 -2.45
C VAL A 50 3.70 1.62 -2.56
N SER A 51 3.03 0.50 -2.26
CA SER A 51 3.57 -0.83 -2.53
C SER A 51 3.45 -1.11 -4.03
N LEU A 52 4.58 -1.18 -4.71
CA LEU A 52 4.65 -1.74 -6.05
C LEU A 52 4.72 -3.26 -5.93
N SER A 53 4.06 -3.97 -6.84
CA SER A 53 4.20 -5.43 -6.95
C SER A 53 5.68 -5.78 -6.97
N GLU A 54 6.14 -6.61 -6.04
CA GLU A 54 7.54 -7.05 -6.05
C GLU A 54 7.85 -7.76 -7.37
N GLN A 55 9.05 -7.52 -7.90
CA GLN A 55 9.52 -8.15 -9.13
C GLN A 55 9.57 -9.68 -8.93
N GLY A 56 8.69 -10.42 -9.62
CA GLY A 56 8.53 -11.87 -9.46
C GLY A 56 7.28 -12.29 -8.66
N SER A 57 6.57 -11.36 -8.02
CA SER A 57 5.26 -11.66 -7.44
C SER A 57 4.23 -12.00 -8.53
N PRO A 58 3.21 -12.84 -8.24
CA PRO A 58 2.11 -13.09 -9.19
C PRO A 58 1.42 -11.82 -9.67
N LEU A 59 1.33 -10.80 -8.80
CA LEU A 59 0.80 -9.48 -9.17
C LEU A 59 1.67 -8.73 -10.17
N GLY A 60 2.99 -8.89 -10.13
CA GLY A 60 3.90 -8.29 -11.11
C GLY A 60 3.71 -8.85 -12.53
N LYS A 61 3.22 -10.09 -12.64
CA LYS A 61 2.91 -10.75 -13.91
C LYS A 61 1.42 -10.74 -14.25
N LEU A 62 0.60 -9.97 -13.52
CA LEU A 62 -0.85 -10.02 -13.68
C LEU A 62 -1.26 -9.75 -15.14
N ALA A 63 -0.64 -8.77 -15.80
CA ALA A 63 -0.89 -8.47 -17.20
C ALA A 63 -0.59 -9.63 -18.17
N GLU A 64 0.30 -10.57 -17.80
CA GLU A 64 0.66 -11.75 -18.60
C GLU A 64 -0.24 -12.97 -18.30
N VAL A 65 -0.93 -12.97 -17.16
CA VAL A 65 -1.74 -14.11 -16.67
C VAL A 65 -3.23 -13.91 -16.92
N LEU A 66 -3.66 -12.67 -17.17
CA LEU A 66 -5.07 -12.39 -17.44
C LEU A 66 -5.50 -13.10 -18.74
N PRO A 67 -6.60 -13.88 -18.72
CA PRO A 67 -7.12 -14.59 -19.89
C PRO A 67 -7.90 -13.64 -20.84
N PHE A 68 -7.56 -12.35 -20.79
CA PHE A 68 -8.12 -11.31 -21.63
C PHE A 68 -7.03 -10.96 -22.63
N ASP A 69 -7.02 -11.64 -23.78
CA ASP A 69 -6.33 -11.10 -24.93
C ASP A 69 -7.16 -9.91 -25.41
N ASP A 70 -6.70 -8.69 -25.14
CA ASP A 70 -7.22 -7.52 -25.85
C ASP A 70 -7.05 -7.80 -27.36
N ASP A 71 -8.13 -7.68 -28.12
CA ASP A 71 -8.06 -7.72 -29.58
C ASP A 71 -6.99 -6.71 -30.03
N ASP A 72 -6.24 -7.01 -31.09
CA ASP A 72 -5.12 -6.16 -31.54
C ASP A 72 -5.55 -4.70 -31.79
N SER A 73 -6.84 -4.48 -32.12
CA SER A 73 -7.45 -3.15 -32.23
C SER A 73 -7.46 -2.35 -30.93
N ASP A 74 -7.70 -3.00 -29.79
CA ASP A 74 -7.77 -2.37 -28.48
C ASP A 74 -6.36 -2.01 -27.97
N LYS A 75 -5.38 -2.88 -28.25
CA LYS A 75 -3.95 -2.63 -27.97
C LYS A 75 -3.41 -1.44 -28.77
N GLU A 76 -3.84 -1.28 -30.04
CA GLU A 76 -3.46 -0.15 -30.89
C GLU A 76 -4.12 1.17 -30.44
N ALA A 77 -5.39 1.14 -30.06
CA ALA A 77 -6.11 2.32 -29.55
C ALA A 77 -5.48 2.88 -28.26
N ILE A 78 -5.06 2.00 -27.35
CA ILE A 78 -4.39 2.40 -26.09
C ILE A 78 -3.02 3.03 -26.36
N ARG A 79 -2.28 2.57 -27.38
CA ARG A 79 -0.97 3.13 -27.75
C ARG A 79 -1.06 4.50 -28.41
N GLN A 80 -2.14 4.77 -29.15
CA GLN A 80 -2.36 6.05 -29.83
C GLN A 80 -2.97 7.12 -28.90
N ALA A 81 -3.51 6.72 -27.75
CA ALA A 81 -4.09 7.62 -26.74
C ALA A 81 -3.07 8.15 -25.71
N LYS A 82 -1.80 7.73 -25.79
CA LYS A 82 -0.66 8.25 -25.02
C LYS A 82 0.17 9.19 -25.87
#